data_AF-A0A942N453-F1
#
_entry.id   AF-A0A942N453-F1
#
_cell.length_a   1.000
_cell.length_b   1.000
_cell.length_c   1.000
_cell.angle_alpha   90.00
_cell.angle_beta   90.00
_cell.angle_gamma   90.00
#
_symmetry.space_group_name_H-M   'P 1'
#
loop_
_entity.id
_entity.type
_entity.pdbx_description
1 polymer ?
#
loop_
_entity_poly.entity_id
_entity_poly.type
_entity_poly.pdbx_seq_one_letter_code
_entity_poly.pdbx_strand_id
1 'polypeptide(L)'
;MKKLLLLILLTNISFPQSLEHKIAQMLMVGFQGTELTDTTIINDIQLRKIGGVILMGYNITSPAQVQQLTTSLQLNSEIPLFISVDQEGGRVARLRATNGFSATKTAFEIGNINIEDTTRAWASLMAGWLQQSGFNVNLAPVADVNVNPTSPAIGNLDRSFSANPDSVFYHCNLFIDEFNNKNILTTLKHFPGHGSANTDSHFGFTDITNTWSESELIPFSKLIQSGYNDFIMSGHLYNANLDLNYPASLSDKVMTELLRDSLGFEGLVVTDGMFMGAITNNYTFEKAVELAVNAGNDILLYTGNKIDGRSLVDSIVSIVQNKISLGIISESRIDASYQRIIQKKQTFTNIYLASQTKVPLDYGLINYPNPFNASTKIVVKNPVNGNLIVRVYNVIGQEVAEIVNSYYQSGNHTFLFNANELASGIYVLRMNIDEYSASHKIMLLK
;
A
#
# COMPACT_ATOMS: atom_id res chain seq x y z
N MET A 1 -36.06 7.23 -21.43
CA MET A 1 -34.62 7.21 -21.75
C MET A 1 -33.97 6.12 -20.90
N LYS A 2 -33.33 5.16 -21.57
CA LYS A 2 -32.78 3.92 -20.99
C LYS A 2 -31.73 4.25 -19.92
N LYS A 3 -31.97 3.89 -18.67
CA LYS A 3 -30.93 3.81 -17.64
C LYS A 3 -30.07 2.59 -17.97
N LEU A 4 -28.85 2.86 -18.44
CA LEU A 4 -27.79 1.88 -18.52
C LEU A 4 -27.38 1.56 -17.08
N LEU A 5 -28.00 0.53 -16.49
CA LEU A 5 -27.42 -0.14 -15.32
C LEU A 5 -26.09 -0.70 -15.79
N LEU A 6 -24.98 -0.09 -15.37
CA LEU A 6 -23.68 -0.73 -15.42
C LEU A 6 -23.71 -1.83 -14.34
N LEU A 7 -24.29 -2.96 -14.71
CA LEU A 7 -24.11 -4.22 -14.02
C LEU A 7 -22.62 -4.54 -14.17
N ILE A 8 -21.80 -4.18 -13.18
CA ILE A 8 -20.43 -4.70 -13.09
C ILE A 8 -20.61 -6.18 -12.76
N LEU A 9 -20.75 -6.98 -13.83
CA LEU A 9 -20.53 -8.40 -13.75
C LEU A 9 -19.12 -8.58 -13.18
N LEU A 10 -19.06 -9.25 -12.04
CA LEU A 10 -17.89 -9.99 -11.55
C LEU A 10 -17.49 -10.99 -12.63
N THR A 11 -16.86 -10.48 -13.68
CA THR A 11 -16.10 -11.29 -14.61
C THR A 11 -14.76 -11.50 -13.93
N ASN A 12 -14.34 -12.77 -13.79
CA ASN A 12 -12.93 -13.06 -13.63
C ASN A 12 -12.21 -12.22 -14.68
N ILE A 13 -11.45 -11.23 -14.25
CA ILE A 13 -10.62 -10.43 -15.12
C ILE A 13 -9.51 -11.36 -15.62
N SER A 14 -9.83 -12.15 -16.63
CA SER A 14 -8.89 -12.91 -17.44
C SER A 14 -8.76 -12.13 -18.74
N PHE A 15 -8.06 -11.00 -18.67
CA PHE A 15 -7.51 -10.45 -19.89
C PHE A 15 -6.48 -11.48 -20.40
N PRO A 16 -6.58 -12.01 -21.63
CA PRO A 16 -5.46 -12.72 -22.22
C PRO A 16 -4.29 -11.73 -22.31
N GLN A 17 -3.39 -11.81 -21.33
CA GLN A 17 -2.21 -10.96 -21.28
C GLN A 17 -1.11 -11.57 -22.13
N SER A 18 -0.47 -10.72 -22.94
CA SER A 18 0.77 -11.08 -23.61
C SER A 18 1.82 -11.45 -22.56
N LEU A 19 2.81 -12.26 -22.96
CA LEU A 19 3.96 -12.55 -22.13
C LEU A 19 4.65 -11.26 -21.64
N GLU A 20 4.71 -10.24 -22.49
CA GLU A 20 5.20 -8.90 -22.13
C GLU A 20 4.45 -8.30 -20.94
N HIS A 21 3.11 -8.30 -20.96
CA HIS A 21 2.32 -7.75 -19.86
C HIS A 21 2.47 -8.57 -18.58
N LYS A 22 2.58 -9.90 -18.68
CA LYS A 22 2.85 -10.74 -17.50
C LYS A 22 4.20 -10.40 -16.87
N ILE A 23 5.25 -10.22 -17.68
CA ILE A 23 6.57 -9.81 -17.21
C ILE A 23 6.50 -8.39 -16.61
N ALA A 24 5.83 -7.44 -17.26
CA ALA A 24 5.71 -6.08 -16.75
C ALA A 24 4.96 -6.02 -15.41
N GLN A 25 3.98 -6.90 -15.19
CA GLN A 25 3.30 -7.03 -13.89
C GLN A 25 4.24 -7.47 -12.76
N MET A 26 5.35 -8.14 -13.08
CA MET A 26 6.41 -8.48 -12.12
C MET A 26 7.34 -7.30 -11.80
N LEU A 27 7.05 -6.08 -12.27
CA LEU A 27 7.92 -4.92 -12.04
C LEU A 27 7.26 -3.88 -11.13
N MET A 28 8.04 -3.43 -10.15
CA MET A 28 7.75 -2.26 -9.33
C MET A 28 8.85 -1.23 -9.56
N VAL A 29 8.51 -0.07 -10.12
CA VAL A 29 9.51 0.93 -10.53
C VAL A 29 9.29 2.28 -9.85
N GLY A 30 10.38 2.96 -9.49
CA GLY A 30 10.34 4.37 -9.09
C GLY A 30 10.42 5.29 -10.31
N PHE A 31 10.07 6.56 -10.13
CA PHE A 31 10.20 7.59 -11.16
C PHE A 31 10.47 8.94 -10.51
N GLN A 32 10.99 9.91 -11.27
CA GLN A 32 11.31 11.25 -10.76
C GLN A 32 10.11 12.20 -10.84
N GLY A 33 10.06 13.19 -9.93
CA GLY A 33 9.04 14.23 -9.92
C GLY A 33 7.90 14.00 -8.94
N THR A 34 7.09 15.04 -8.73
CA THR A 34 5.98 15.08 -7.76
C THR A 34 4.61 14.99 -8.44
N GLU A 35 4.60 14.88 -9.76
CA GLU A 35 3.40 14.81 -10.60
C GLU A 35 3.63 13.76 -11.69
N LEU A 36 2.55 13.21 -12.24
CA LEU A 36 2.63 12.24 -13.32
C LEU A 36 2.83 12.94 -14.67
N THR A 37 4.06 13.40 -14.92
CA THR A 37 4.44 14.13 -16.15
C THR A 37 5.56 13.45 -16.93
N ASP A 38 6.31 12.53 -16.33
CA ASP A 38 7.33 11.74 -17.03
C ASP A 38 6.65 10.74 -17.98
N THR A 39 6.88 10.92 -19.28
CA THR A 39 6.30 10.08 -20.34
C THR A 39 6.73 8.62 -20.23
N THR A 40 7.89 8.35 -19.62
CA THR A 40 8.40 6.98 -19.43
C THR A 40 7.46 6.21 -18.51
N ILE A 41 7.20 6.74 -17.30
CA ILE A 41 6.32 6.09 -16.34
C ILE A 41 4.86 6.04 -16.84
N ILE A 42 4.41 7.09 -17.55
CA ILE A 42 3.08 7.08 -18.17
C ILE A 42 2.95 5.91 -19.16
N ASN A 43 3.93 5.72 -20.05
CA ASN A 43 3.93 4.61 -21.00
C ASN A 43 4.09 3.26 -20.30
N ASP A 44 4.89 3.17 -19.24
CA ASP A 44 5.07 1.95 -18.45
C ASP A 44 3.74 1.53 -17.80
N ILE A 45 2.94 2.49 -17.31
CA ILE A 45 1.62 2.23 -16.73
C ILE A 45 0.58 1.92 -17.82
N GLN A 46 0.43 2.81 -18.81
CA GLN A 46 -0.68 2.76 -19.76
C GLN A 46 -0.49 1.69 -20.84
N LEU A 47 0.73 1.48 -21.34
CA LEU A 47 1.00 0.60 -22.47
C LEU A 47 1.54 -0.75 -22.01
N ARG A 48 2.56 -0.71 -21.14
CA ARG A 48 3.26 -1.92 -20.68
C ARG A 48 2.57 -2.59 -19.50
N LYS A 49 1.68 -1.87 -18.81
CA LYS A 49 0.89 -2.39 -17.68
C LYS A 49 1.82 -2.90 -16.58
N ILE A 50 2.69 -2.05 -16.05
CA ILE A 50 3.54 -2.44 -14.90
C ILE A 50 2.74 -2.88 -13.67
N GLY A 51 3.38 -3.65 -12.81
CA GLY A 51 2.79 -4.19 -11.59
C GLY A 51 2.57 -3.13 -10.50
N GLY A 52 3.52 -2.24 -10.35
CA GLY A 52 3.48 -1.23 -9.30
C GLY A 52 4.53 -0.14 -9.44
N VAL A 53 4.48 0.80 -8.50
CA VAL A 53 5.42 1.89 -8.36
C VAL A 53 5.85 2.04 -6.92
N ILE A 54 7.11 2.43 -6.71
CA ILE A 54 7.62 2.85 -5.40
C ILE A 54 7.80 4.36 -5.39
N LEU A 55 7.19 5.04 -4.41
CA LEU A 55 7.41 6.46 -4.19
C LEU A 55 8.51 6.69 -3.16
N MET A 56 9.49 7.48 -3.57
CA MET A 56 10.63 7.90 -2.77
C MET A 56 10.37 9.28 -2.13
N GLY A 57 11.27 9.73 -1.27
CA GLY A 57 11.11 10.99 -0.54
C GLY A 57 10.99 12.20 -1.48
N TYR A 58 11.67 12.18 -2.62
CA TYR A 58 11.60 13.26 -3.62
C TYR A 58 10.26 13.30 -4.39
N ASN A 59 9.40 12.29 -4.26
CA ASN A 59 8.06 12.30 -4.85
C ASN A 59 7.00 12.96 -3.94
N ILE A 60 7.35 13.27 -2.67
CA ILE A 60 6.40 13.60 -1.60
C ILE A 60 6.73 14.96 -0.97
N THR A 61 5.91 15.98 -1.25
CA THR A 61 6.08 17.35 -0.74
C THR A 61 5.00 17.77 0.27
N SER A 62 3.78 17.23 0.16
CA SER A 62 2.70 17.47 1.11
C SER A 62 1.64 16.35 1.05
N PRO A 63 0.77 16.20 2.07
CA PRO A 63 -0.31 15.20 2.05
C PRO A 63 -1.25 15.37 0.85
N ALA A 64 -1.61 16.61 0.51
CA ALA A 64 -2.50 16.90 -0.63
C ALA A 64 -1.83 16.56 -1.96
N GLN A 65 -0.56 16.92 -2.15
CA GLN A 65 0.18 16.62 -3.37
C GLN A 65 0.35 15.11 -3.57
N VAL A 66 0.74 14.36 -2.53
CA VAL A 66 0.95 12.91 -2.69
C VAL A 66 -0.36 12.19 -2.98
N GLN A 67 -1.47 12.62 -2.38
CA GLN A 67 -2.80 12.09 -2.70
C GLN A 67 -3.17 12.35 -4.17
N GLN A 68 -2.88 13.54 -4.70
CA GLN A 68 -3.10 13.84 -6.13
C GLN A 68 -2.23 12.96 -7.03
N LEU A 69 -0.96 12.75 -6.66
CA LEU A 69 -0.03 11.91 -7.41
C LEU A 69 -0.50 10.45 -7.46
N THR A 70 -0.81 9.84 -6.32
CA THR A 70 -1.28 8.45 -6.25
C THR A 70 -2.62 8.26 -6.94
N THR A 71 -3.54 9.23 -6.84
CA THR A 71 -4.79 9.23 -7.59
C THR A 71 -4.53 9.24 -9.10
N SER A 72 -3.61 10.10 -9.56
CA SER A 72 -3.25 10.19 -10.98
C SER A 72 -2.62 8.89 -11.49
N LEU A 73 -1.69 8.31 -10.73
CA LEU A 73 -1.09 7.00 -11.04
C LEU A 73 -2.17 5.93 -11.20
N GLN A 74 -3.11 5.88 -10.26
CA GLN A 74 -4.13 4.84 -10.25
C GLN A 74 -5.19 5.02 -11.33
N LEU A 75 -5.56 6.26 -11.69
CA LEU A 75 -6.48 6.55 -12.79
C LEU A 75 -5.88 6.26 -14.18
N ASN A 76 -4.55 6.28 -14.29
CA ASN A 76 -3.86 5.96 -15.55
C ASN A 76 -3.64 4.45 -15.75
N SER A 77 -3.96 3.63 -14.75
CA SER A 77 -3.71 2.19 -14.80
C SER A 77 -5.01 1.40 -14.99
N GLU A 78 -5.04 0.57 -16.03
CA GLU A 78 -6.15 -0.36 -16.28
C GLU A 78 -6.22 -1.49 -15.24
N ILE A 79 -5.05 -1.97 -14.81
CA ILE A 79 -4.90 -2.95 -13.74
C ILE A 79 -4.42 -2.20 -12.50
N PRO A 80 -5.06 -2.35 -11.33
CA PRO A 80 -4.64 -1.64 -10.13
C PRO A 80 -3.14 -1.76 -9.85
N LEU A 81 -2.48 -0.63 -9.61
CA LEU A 81 -1.05 -0.61 -9.28
C LEU A 81 -0.88 -0.95 -7.80
N PHE A 82 0.19 -1.67 -7.49
CA PHE A 82 0.77 -1.57 -6.15
C PHE A 82 1.51 -0.23 -6.06
N ILE A 83 0.98 0.71 -5.29
CA ILE A 83 1.60 2.00 -5.00
C ILE A 83 2.24 1.88 -3.61
N SER A 84 3.56 1.78 -3.60
CA SER A 84 4.34 1.44 -2.41
C SER A 84 5.20 2.59 -1.89
N VAL A 85 5.61 2.47 -0.63
CA VAL A 85 6.51 3.40 0.05
C VAL A 85 7.21 2.72 1.22
N ASP A 86 8.41 3.18 1.58
CA ASP A 86 9.07 2.82 2.85
C ASP A 86 8.61 3.73 3.99
N GLN A 87 7.52 3.36 4.65
CA GLN A 87 7.05 4.03 5.87
C GLN A 87 7.20 3.10 7.07
N GLU A 88 8.46 2.86 7.48
CA GLU A 88 8.79 2.08 8.69
C GLU A 88 8.55 2.89 9.95
N GLY A 89 8.77 4.21 9.87
CA GLY A 89 8.78 5.14 11.00
C GLY A 89 10.21 5.53 11.40
N GLY A 90 10.32 6.53 12.27
CA GLY A 90 11.62 7.00 12.75
C GLY A 90 12.53 7.46 11.60
N ARG A 91 13.71 6.85 11.49
CA ARG A 91 14.75 7.25 10.53
C ARG A 91 14.44 6.87 9.08
N VAL A 92 13.66 5.81 8.88
CA VAL A 92 13.22 5.33 7.55
C VAL A 92 11.72 5.56 7.39
N ALA A 93 11.38 6.82 7.17
CA ALA A 93 10.06 7.26 6.75
C ALA A 93 10.17 8.02 5.43
N ARG A 94 9.12 8.09 4.61
CA ARG A 94 9.03 9.05 3.48
C ARG A 94 7.98 10.12 3.74
N LEU A 95 6.94 9.78 4.50
CA LEU A 95 5.97 10.72 5.05
C LEU A 95 6.51 11.17 6.41
N ARG A 96 6.99 12.42 6.47
CA ARG A 96 7.75 13.01 7.57
C ARG A 96 7.18 14.36 7.98
N ALA A 97 7.65 14.89 9.12
CA ALA A 97 7.35 16.25 9.55
C ALA A 97 7.66 17.33 8.50
N THR A 98 8.75 17.14 7.74
CA THR A 98 9.20 18.09 6.72
C THR A 98 8.29 18.19 5.50
N ASN A 99 7.39 17.23 5.28
CA ASN A 99 6.41 17.25 4.20
C ASN A 99 4.97 17.10 4.73
N GLY A 100 4.70 17.62 5.93
CA GLY A 100 3.35 17.86 6.44
C GLY A 100 2.71 16.71 7.24
N PHE A 101 3.47 15.66 7.58
CA PHE A 101 3.02 14.58 8.47
C PHE A 101 3.55 14.79 9.90
N SER A 102 3.25 13.89 10.84
CA SER A 102 3.87 13.95 12.18
C SER A 102 5.18 13.16 12.23
N ALA A 103 6.08 13.51 13.14
CA ALA A 103 7.24 12.67 13.43
C ALA A 103 6.77 11.36 14.11
N THR A 104 7.46 10.26 13.81
CA THR A 104 7.19 8.95 14.42
C THR A 104 8.44 8.42 15.12
N LYS A 105 8.21 7.55 16.11
CA LYS A 105 9.28 6.80 16.77
C LYS A 105 9.90 5.77 15.84
N THR A 106 11.14 5.38 16.14
CA THR A 106 11.80 4.23 15.49
C THR A 106 11.18 2.92 15.98
N ALA A 107 11.35 1.83 15.23
CA ALA A 107 10.89 0.51 15.65
C ALA A 107 11.58 0.07 16.97
N PHE A 108 12.87 0.37 17.14
CA PHE A 108 13.61 0.09 18.37
C PHE A 108 13.03 0.81 19.59
N GLU A 109 12.65 2.09 19.44
CA GLU A 109 11.98 2.83 20.52
C GLU A 109 10.63 2.19 20.90
N ILE A 110 9.84 1.78 19.89
CA ILE A 110 8.55 1.10 20.11
C ILE A 110 8.76 -0.25 20.81
N GLY A 111 9.73 -1.03 20.36
CA GLY A 111 10.09 -2.31 20.94
C GLY A 111 10.60 -2.19 22.38
N ASN A 112 11.34 -1.12 22.72
CA ASN A 112 11.78 -0.85 24.09
C ASN A 112 10.65 -0.40 25.01
N ILE A 113 9.69 0.38 24.51
CA ILE A 113 8.49 0.72 25.29
C ILE A 113 7.70 -0.55 25.59
N ASN A 114 7.60 -1.46 24.61
CA ASN A 114 7.00 -2.79 24.74
C ASN A 114 5.57 -2.80 25.32
N ILE A 115 4.76 -1.81 24.95
CA ILE A 115 3.35 -1.71 25.32
C ILE A 115 2.50 -1.88 24.05
N GLU A 116 1.52 -2.79 24.09
CA GLU A 116 0.65 -3.11 22.95
C GLU A 116 -0.03 -1.85 22.38
N ASP A 117 -0.70 -1.08 23.23
CA ASP A 117 -1.43 0.14 22.84
C ASP A 117 -0.52 1.16 22.15
N THR A 118 0.74 1.27 22.57
CA THR A 118 1.70 2.18 21.93
C THR A 118 2.05 1.72 20.53
N THR A 119 2.29 0.42 20.36
CA THR A 119 2.61 -0.18 19.05
C THR A 119 1.43 -0.05 18.10
N ARG A 120 0.21 -0.37 18.56
CA ARG A 120 -1.02 -0.22 17.78
C ARG A 120 -1.28 1.22 17.39
N ALA A 121 -1.22 2.17 18.33
CA ALA A 121 -1.45 3.59 18.02
C ALA A 121 -0.42 4.13 17.01
N TRP A 122 0.86 3.74 17.15
CA TRP A 122 1.92 4.12 16.24
C TRP A 122 1.72 3.54 14.82
N ALA A 123 1.39 2.26 14.71
CA ALA A 123 1.11 1.62 13.44
C ALA A 123 -0.17 2.18 12.77
N SER A 124 -1.26 2.32 13.53
CA SER A 124 -2.55 2.82 13.04
C SER A 124 -2.45 4.26 12.51
N LEU A 125 -1.62 5.10 13.14
CA LEU A 125 -1.32 6.45 12.67
C LEU A 125 -0.70 6.42 11.26
N MET A 126 0.37 5.63 11.08
CA MET A 126 1.05 5.51 9.79
C MET A 126 0.18 4.86 8.72
N ALA A 127 -0.54 3.80 9.07
CA ALA A 127 -1.51 3.16 8.17
C ALA A 127 -2.59 4.14 7.72
N GLY A 128 -3.07 5.01 8.61
CA GLY A 128 -4.01 6.08 8.31
C GLY A 128 -3.46 7.10 7.31
N TRP A 129 -2.19 7.51 7.43
CA TRP A 129 -1.55 8.39 6.47
C TRP A 129 -1.42 7.76 5.09
N LEU A 130 -1.02 6.49 5.03
CA LEU A 130 -0.89 5.76 3.77
C LEU A 130 -2.23 5.60 3.05
N GLN A 131 -3.27 5.20 3.79
CA GLN A 131 -4.63 5.10 3.27
C GLN A 131 -5.12 6.45 2.71
N GLN A 132 -4.96 7.54 3.46
CA GLN A 132 -5.40 8.87 3.01
C GLN A 132 -4.61 9.37 1.81
N SER A 133 -3.33 9.02 1.73
CA SER A 133 -2.42 9.40 0.65
C SER A 133 -2.53 8.49 -0.58
N GLY A 134 -3.41 7.48 -0.57
CA GLY A 134 -3.65 6.58 -1.71
C GLY A 134 -2.58 5.50 -1.93
N PHE A 135 -1.70 5.26 -0.94
CA PHE A 135 -0.83 4.08 -0.95
C PHE A 135 -1.65 2.83 -0.64
N ASN A 136 -1.19 1.69 -1.15
CA ASN A 136 -1.81 0.40 -0.86
C ASN A 136 -0.81 -0.71 -0.49
N VAL A 137 0.50 -0.40 -0.56
CA VAL A 137 1.56 -1.26 -0.05
C VAL A 137 2.49 -0.42 0.84
N ASN A 138 2.80 -0.90 2.04
CA ASN A 138 3.90 -0.39 2.83
C ASN A 138 5.04 -1.41 2.80
N LEU A 139 6.26 -0.95 2.47
CA LEU A 139 7.46 -1.77 2.54
C LEU A 139 7.97 -1.83 3.99
N ALA A 140 7.10 -2.29 4.90
CA ALA A 140 7.31 -2.43 6.34
C ALA A 140 6.26 -3.43 6.88
N PRO A 141 6.46 -4.06 8.04
CA PRO A 141 7.49 -3.80 9.05
C PRO A 141 8.84 -4.49 8.76
N VAL A 142 9.89 -4.01 9.42
CA VAL A 142 11.19 -4.68 9.48
C VAL A 142 11.09 -5.83 10.49
N ALA A 143 11.25 -7.05 10.00
CA ALA A 143 11.22 -8.30 10.77
C ALA A 143 12.62 -8.84 11.09
N ASP A 144 13.67 -8.09 10.70
CA ASP A 144 15.05 -8.39 11.09
C ASP A 144 15.22 -8.34 12.62
N VAL A 145 15.99 -9.26 13.19
CA VAL A 145 16.33 -9.30 14.61
C VAL A 145 17.60 -8.50 14.85
N ASN A 146 17.62 -7.59 15.83
CA ASN A 146 18.75 -6.70 16.11
C ASN A 146 19.94 -7.43 16.78
N VAL A 147 20.47 -8.49 16.14
CA VAL A 147 21.58 -9.31 16.61
C VAL A 147 22.86 -8.50 16.70
N ASN A 148 23.11 -7.64 15.71
CA ASN A 148 24.19 -6.67 15.71
C ASN A 148 23.64 -5.24 15.84
N PRO A 149 23.67 -4.64 17.05
CA PRO A 149 23.17 -3.28 17.28
C PRO A 149 23.90 -2.20 16.47
N THR A 150 25.13 -2.48 16.01
CA THR A 150 25.90 -1.57 15.17
C THR A 150 25.84 -1.92 13.68
N SER A 151 24.97 -2.86 13.29
CA SER A 151 24.72 -3.17 11.89
C SER A 151 24.34 -1.88 11.16
N PRO A 152 25.03 -1.53 10.06
CA PRO A 152 24.87 -0.21 9.42
C PRO A 152 23.47 -0.03 8.82
N ALA A 153 22.87 -1.10 8.29
CA ALA A 153 21.58 -1.04 7.63
C ALA A 153 20.40 -1.19 8.60
N ILE A 154 20.55 -1.90 9.73
CA ILE A 154 19.44 -2.22 10.65
C ILE A 154 19.62 -1.57 12.02
N GLY A 155 20.64 -2.00 12.77
CA GLY A 155 20.87 -1.61 14.16
C GLY A 155 21.15 -0.11 14.34
N ASN A 156 22.11 0.44 13.60
CA ASN A 156 22.49 1.87 13.67
C ASN A 156 21.35 2.82 13.27
N LEU A 157 20.37 2.31 12.54
CA LEU A 157 19.20 3.07 12.09
C LEU A 157 17.96 2.83 12.96
N ASP A 158 18.09 2.06 14.05
CA ASP A 158 17.02 1.76 15.00
C ASP A 158 15.80 1.09 14.31
N ARG A 159 16.03 0.34 13.23
CA ARG A 159 14.97 -0.20 12.35
C ARG A 159 14.35 -1.50 12.86
N SER A 160 15.05 -2.25 13.70
CA SER A 160 14.53 -3.48 14.30
C SER A 160 13.89 -3.19 15.66
N PHE A 161 12.79 -3.88 15.97
CA PHE A 161 12.11 -3.74 17.25
C PHE A 161 12.95 -4.24 18.43
N SER A 162 13.73 -5.31 18.26
CA SER A 162 14.41 -5.97 19.39
C SER A 162 15.51 -6.91 18.92
N ALA A 163 16.44 -7.22 19.83
CA ALA A 163 17.37 -8.34 19.69
C ALA A 163 16.72 -9.69 20.04
N ASN A 164 15.52 -9.70 20.63
CA ASN A 164 14.75 -10.92 20.89
C ASN A 164 13.79 -11.21 19.72
N PRO A 165 13.94 -12.35 19.00
CA PRO A 165 13.07 -12.71 17.88
C PRO A 165 11.57 -12.76 18.22
N ASP A 166 11.20 -13.17 19.43
CA ASP A 166 9.80 -13.25 19.85
C ASP A 166 9.18 -11.86 20.04
N SER A 167 9.98 -10.90 20.48
CA SER A 167 9.56 -9.50 20.58
C SER A 167 9.40 -8.88 19.19
N VAL A 168 10.28 -9.20 18.24
CA VAL A 168 10.13 -8.78 16.84
C VAL A 168 8.84 -9.35 16.24
N PHE A 169 8.61 -10.66 16.38
CA PHE A 169 7.35 -11.29 15.97
C PHE A 169 6.13 -10.56 16.55
N TYR A 170 6.12 -10.32 17.85
CA TYR A 170 5.01 -9.69 18.56
C TYR A 170 4.68 -8.29 18.00
N HIS A 171 5.68 -7.42 17.87
CA HIS A 171 5.47 -6.06 17.37
C HIS A 171 5.13 -6.03 15.88
N CYS A 172 5.76 -6.88 15.06
CA CYS A 172 5.40 -7.01 13.65
C CYS A 172 3.94 -7.45 13.50
N ASN A 173 3.46 -8.42 14.29
CA ASN A 173 2.07 -8.87 14.21
C ASN A 173 1.08 -7.74 14.52
N LEU A 174 1.31 -6.97 15.59
CA LEU A 174 0.49 -5.80 15.93
C LEU A 174 0.50 -4.74 14.83
N PHE A 175 1.67 -4.48 14.23
CA PHE A 175 1.81 -3.54 13.12
C PHE A 175 0.98 -4.00 11.92
N ILE A 176 1.10 -5.27 11.54
CA ILE A 176 0.39 -5.86 10.41
C ILE A 176 -1.12 -5.76 10.61
N ASP A 177 -1.63 -6.05 11.82
CA ASP A 177 -3.06 -5.94 12.15
C ASP A 177 -3.60 -4.53 11.87
N GLU A 178 -2.89 -3.49 12.30
CA GLU A 178 -3.32 -2.11 12.11
C GLU A 178 -3.29 -1.66 10.63
N PHE A 179 -2.31 -2.15 9.86
CA PHE A 179 -2.24 -1.90 8.43
C PHE A 179 -3.35 -2.64 7.67
N ASN A 180 -3.64 -3.89 8.05
CA ASN A 180 -4.77 -4.66 7.52
C ASN A 180 -6.11 -3.95 7.79
N ASN A 181 -6.31 -3.38 8.98
CA ASN A 181 -7.50 -2.59 9.31
C ASN A 181 -7.70 -1.35 8.42
N LYS A 182 -6.64 -0.88 7.75
CA LYS A 182 -6.68 0.22 6.78
C LYS A 182 -6.61 -0.24 5.33
N ASN A 183 -6.64 -1.56 5.09
CA ASN A 183 -6.46 -2.19 3.79
C ASN A 183 -5.11 -1.79 3.16
N ILE A 184 -4.04 -1.73 3.94
CA ILE A 184 -2.70 -1.50 3.42
C ILE A 184 -1.93 -2.80 3.53
N LEU A 185 -1.48 -3.33 2.40
CA LEU A 185 -0.65 -4.52 2.36
C LEU A 185 0.71 -4.19 2.98
N THR A 186 1.25 -5.09 3.77
CA THR A 186 2.56 -4.91 4.40
C THR A 186 3.63 -5.76 3.72
N THR A 187 4.89 -5.50 4.02
CA THR A 187 6.02 -6.28 3.51
C THR A 187 7.00 -6.57 4.63
N LEU A 188 7.13 -7.85 5.03
CA LEU A 188 8.19 -8.25 5.97
C LEU A 188 9.54 -8.16 5.29
N LYS A 189 10.53 -7.59 5.97
CA LYS A 189 11.88 -7.44 5.41
C LYS A 189 12.98 -7.54 6.46
N HIS A 190 14.19 -8.00 6.11
CA HIS A 190 14.64 -8.43 4.77
C HIS A 190 15.02 -9.90 4.86
N PHE A 191 14.25 -10.79 4.22
CA PHE A 191 14.46 -12.22 4.33
C PHE A 191 15.82 -12.64 3.75
N PRO A 192 16.63 -13.52 4.39
CA PRO A 192 16.33 -14.35 5.57
C PRO A 192 16.73 -13.74 6.93
N GLY A 193 16.96 -12.43 7.01
CA GLY A 193 17.41 -11.73 8.21
C GLY A 193 18.68 -10.94 7.98
N HIS A 194 18.59 -9.62 8.01
CA HIS A 194 19.69 -8.68 7.77
C HIS A 194 20.36 -8.20 9.07
N GLY A 195 19.77 -8.49 10.24
CA GLY A 195 20.09 -7.78 11.48
C GLY A 195 21.43 -8.15 12.12
N SER A 196 22.08 -9.23 11.66
CA SER A 196 23.45 -9.58 12.05
C SER A 196 24.55 -9.00 11.14
N ALA A 197 24.19 -8.37 10.02
CA ALA A 197 25.15 -7.94 9.02
C ALA A 197 26.13 -6.87 9.51
N ASN A 198 27.39 -6.96 9.07
CA ASN A 198 28.44 -5.98 9.36
C ASN A 198 28.61 -4.90 8.27
N THR A 199 28.03 -5.11 7.10
CA THR A 199 28.09 -4.17 5.97
C THR A 199 26.69 -3.83 5.47
N ASP A 200 26.60 -2.75 4.71
CA ASP A 200 25.34 -2.25 4.15
C ASP A 200 25.26 -2.61 2.67
N SER A 201 24.20 -3.33 2.31
CA SER A 201 23.92 -3.83 0.97
C SER A 201 23.68 -2.70 -0.04
N HIS A 202 23.36 -1.48 0.41
CA HIS A 202 23.29 -0.29 -0.46
C HIS A 202 24.64 0.01 -1.12
N PHE A 203 25.76 -0.23 -0.42
CA PHE A 203 27.09 0.19 -0.87
C PHE A 203 27.90 -0.95 -1.47
N GLY A 204 27.58 -2.21 -1.18
CA GLY A 204 28.36 -3.34 -1.69
C GLY A 204 27.90 -4.69 -1.15
N PHE A 205 28.72 -5.71 -1.38
CA PHE A 205 28.44 -7.08 -0.98
C PHE A 205 28.26 -7.21 0.54
N THR A 206 27.21 -7.92 0.95
CA THR A 206 26.89 -8.16 2.37
C THR A 206 26.93 -9.64 2.68
N ASP A 207 28.05 -10.07 3.27
CA ASP A 207 28.27 -11.43 3.72
C ASP A 207 27.84 -11.58 5.20
N ILE A 208 26.86 -12.43 5.44
CA ILE A 208 26.34 -12.77 6.76
C ILE A 208 26.66 -14.21 7.17
N THR A 209 27.52 -14.92 6.43
CA THR A 209 27.82 -16.36 6.62
C THR A 209 28.18 -16.71 8.06
N ASN A 210 28.99 -15.87 8.71
CA ASN A 210 29.51 -16.12 10.06
C ASN A 210 28.76 -15.37 11.16
N THR A 211 27.83 -14.48 10.80
CA THR A 211 27.09 -13.64 11.76
C THR A 211 25.64 -14.08 11.90
N TRP A 212 25.07 -14.62 10.84
CA TRP A 212 23.68 -15.04 10.78
C TRP A 212 23.45 -16.34 11.54
N SER A 213 22.26 -16.46 12.11
CA SER A 213 21.78 -17.70 12.72
C SER A 213 20.30 -17.91 12.41
N GLU A 214 19.82 -19.15 12.53
CA GLU A 214 18.41 -19.50 12.31
C GLU A 214 17.43 -18.70 13.20
N SER A 215 17.91 -18.11 14.30
CA SER A 215 17.07 -17.24 15.14
C SER A 215 16.51 -16.03 14.39
N GLU A 216 17.18 -15.57 13.33
CA GLU A 216 16.70 -14.48 12.48
C GLU A 216 15.52 -14.90 11.57
N LEU A 217 15.29 -16.20 11.37
CA LEU A 217 14.11 -16.72 10.66
C LEU A 217 12.87 -16.76 11.53
N ILE A 218 13.01 -16.76 12.87
CA ILE A 218 11.90 -16.98 13.80
C ILE A 218 10.75 -15.98 13.58
N PRO A 219 10.97 -14.65 13.41
CA PRO A 219 9.88 -13.72 13.18
C PRO A 219 9.12 -14.04 11.88
N PHE A 220 9.83 -14.30 10.78
CA PHE A 220 9.23 -14.67 9.50
C PHE A 220 8.42 -15.96 9.62
N SER A 221 9.02 -17.03 10.16
CA SER A 221 8.36 -18.32 10.34
C SER A 221 7.09 -18.22 11.16
N LYS A 222 7.11 -17.48 12.28
CA LYS A 222 5.95 -17.33 13.14
C LYS A 222 4.86 -16.50 12.48
N LEU A 223 5.20 -15.41 11.79
CA LEU A 223 4.22 -14.58 11.08
C LEU A 223 3.54 -15.38 9.96
N ILE A 224 4.30 -16.14 9.17
CA ILE A 224 3.74 -17.02 8.12
C ILE A 224 2.79 -18.05 8.74
N GLN A 225 3.18 -18.71 9.83
CA GLN A 225 2.34 -19.67 10.55
C GLN A 225 1.09 -19.04 11.18
N SER A 226 1.14 -17.74 11.53
CA SER A 226 -0.01 -16.96 11.97
C SER A 226 -0.94 -16.53 10.82
N GLY A 227 -0.64 -16.93 9.57
CA GLY A 227 -1.46 -16.65 8.39
C GLY A 227 -1.03 -15.41 7.61
N TYR A 228 0.15 -14.84 7.88
CA TYR A 228 0.69 -13.75 7.09
C TYR A 228 0.92 -14.17 5.64
N ASN A 229 0.32 -13.44 4.71
CA ASN A 229 0.35 -13.82 3.29
C ASN A 229 0.45 -12.62 2.32
N ASP A 230 0.95 -11.47 2.77
CA ASP A 230 1.06 -10.26 1.93
C ASP A 230 2.33 -10.25 1.09
N PHE A 231 3.39 -9.58 1.56
CA PHE A 231 4.66 -9.52 0.86
C PHE A 231 5.83 -9.89 1.77
N ILE A 232 6.84 -10.55 1.20
CA ILE A 232 8.15 -10.70 1.84
C ILE A 232 9.19 -10.10 0.89
N MET A 233 10.03 -9.21 1.42
CA MET A 233 11.15 -8.64 0.70
C MET A 233 12.38 -9.54 0.83
N SER A 234 12.97 -9.93 -0.30
CA SER A 234 14.23 -10.68 -0.33
C SER A 234 15.43 -9.75 -0.16
N GLY A 235 16.25 -9.96 0.86
CA GLY A 235 17.47 -9.19 1.08
C GLY A 235 18.61 -9.57 0.12
N HIS A 236 19.47 -8.62 -0.21
CA HIS A 236 20.70 -8.85 -0.96
C HIS A 236 21.83 -9.36 -0.03
N LEU A 237 21.59 -10.53 0.59
CA LEU A 237 22.40 -11.09 1.67
C LEU A 237 23.07 -12.39 1.25
N TYR A 238 24.40 -12.42 1.19
CA TYR A 238 25.14 -13.65 0.92
C TYR A 238 25.37 -14.46 2.19
N ASN A 239 25.10 -15.75 2.11
CA ASN A 239 25.40 -16.70 3.18
C ASN A 239 25.81 -18.03 2.56
N ALA A 240 27.10 -18.38 2.65
CA ALA A 240 27.66 -19.59 2.06
C ALA A 240 27.05 -20.89 2.62
N ASN A 241 26.45 -20.83 3.81
CA ASN A 241 25.76 -21.98 4.42
C ASN A 241 24.35 -22.19 3.85
N LEU A 242 23.76 -21.17 3.21
CA LEU A 242 22.46 -21.25 2.53
C LEU A 242 22.64 -21.47 1.03
N ASP A 243 23.51 -20.67 0.39
CA ASP A 243 23.90 -20.83 -1.01
C ASP A 243 25.34 -20.35 -1.21
N LEU A 244 26.16 -21.22 -1.80
CA LEU A 244 27.59 -20.96 -2.07
C LEU A 244 27.83 -19.91 -3.16
N ASN A 245 26.83 -19.58 -3.98
CA ASN A 245 27.03 -18.77 -5.19
C ASN A 245 26.34 -17.42 -5.18
N TYR A 246 25.18 -17.32 -4.52
CA TYR A 246 24.26 -16.20 -4.72
C TYR A 246 23.77 -15.61 -3.40
N PRO A 247 23.57 -14.28 -3.33
CA PRO A 247 22.82 -13.68 -2.25
C PRO A 247 21.37 -14.18 -2.27
N ALA A 248 20.71 -14.13 -1.12
CA ALA A 248 19.35 -14.62 -0.91
C ALA A 248 18.38 -14.21 -2.03
N SER A 249 18.30 -12.91 -2.37
CA SER A 249 17.44 -12.41 -3.45
C SER A 249 17.66 -13.04 -4.83
N LEU A 250 18.81 -13.66 -5.08
CA LEU A 250 19.19 -14.29 -6.34
C LEU A 250 19.31 -15.83 -6.22
N SER A 251 18.95 -16.40 -5.07
CA SER A 251 19.10 -17.82 -4.77
C SER A 251 17.75 -18.53 -4.71
N ASP A 252 17.57 -19.53 -5.59
CA ASP A 252 16.43 -20.45 -5.57
C ASP A 252 16.37 -21.27 -4.27
N LYS A 253 17.53 -21.66 -3.73
CA LYS A 253 17.62 -22.36 -2.44
C LYS A 253 17.04 -21.54 -1.29
N VAL A 254 17.23 -20.22 -1.32
CA VAL A 254 16.73 -19.35 -0.24
C VAL A 254 15.28 -18.94 -0.49
N MET A 255 14.95 -18.50 -1.71
CA MET A 255 13.66 -17.88 -1.99
C MET A 255 12.57 -18.87 -2.40
N THR A 256 12.93 -20.03 -2.95
CA THR A 256 12.00 -21.13 -3.22
C THR A 256 12.10 -22.19 -2.13
N GLU A 257 13.22 -22.91 -2.02
CA GLU A 257 13.32 -24.08 -1.14
C GLU A 257 13.14 -23.71 0.34
N LEU A 258 13.82 -22.68 0.83
CA LEU A 258 13.67 -22.25 2.23
C LEU A 258 12.37 -21.47 2.46
N LEU A 259 12.14 -20.37 1.74
CA LEU A 259 10.99 -19.50 2.03
C LEU A 259 9.64 -20.13 1.65
N ARG A 260 9.51 -20.66 0.43
CA ARG A 260 8.20 -21.17 -0.04
C ARG A 260 7.99 -22.61 0.39
N ASP A 261 8.96 -23.49 0.15
CA ASP A 261 8.74 -24.92 0.36
C ASP A 261 8.88 -25.29 1.85
N SER A 262 9.91 -24.79 2.53
CA SER A 262 10.14 -25.11 3.95
C SER A 262 9.30 -24.27 4.92
N LEU A 263 9.17 -22.96 4.69
CA LEU A 263 8.37 -22.09 5.57
C LEU A 263 6.89 -21.97 5.14
N GLY A 264 6.53 -22.42 3.94
CA GLY A 264 5.15 -22.44 3.46
C GLY A 264 4.62 -21.08 3.03
N PHE A 265 5.48 -20.13 2.63
CA PHE A 265 5.01 -18.80 2.22
C PHE A 265 4.36 -18.81 0.82
N GLU A 266 3.07 -18.54 0.77
CA GLU A 266 2.29 -18.51 -0.48
C GLU A 266 2.14 -17.10 -1.09
N GLY A 267 2.56 -16.07 -0.36
CA GLY A 267 2.35 -14.67 -0.71
C GLY A 267 3.30 -14.18 -1.80
N LEU A 268 3.34 -12.85 -1.96
CA LEU A 268 4.17 -12.20 -2.94
C LEU A 268 5.60 -12.03 -2.42
N VAL A 269 6.57 -12.42 -3.24
CA VAL A 269 7.98 -12.16 -2.96
C VAL A 269 8.43 -10.98 -3.82
N VAL A 270 8.96 -9.94 -3.18
CA VAL A 270 9.50 -8.75 -3.84
C VAL A 270 10.99 -8.65 -3.55
N THR A 271 11.81 -8.26 -4.53
CA THR A 271 13.23 -8.02 -4.24
C THR A 271 13.41 -6.77 -3.38
N ASP A 272 14.51 -6.67 -2.63
CA ASP A 272 15.04 -5.36 -2.27
C ASP A 272 15.49 -4.61 -3.56
N GLY A 273 15.90 -3.35 -3.43
CA GLY A 273 16.22 -2.50 -4.57
C GLY A 273 17.32 -3.07 -5.47
N MET A 274 16.96 -3.51 -6.68
CA MET A 274 17.88 -4.17 -7.64
C MET A 274 18.99 -3.26 -8.18
N PHE A 275 18.97 -1.96 -7.88
CA PHE A 275 20.06 -1.03 -8.16
C PHE A 275 21.08 -0.87 -7.02
N MET A 276 20.89 -1.57 -5.89
CA MET A 276 21.82 -1.54 -4.76
C MET A 276 23.18 -2.14 -5.11
N GLY A 277 24.24 -1.62 -4.47
CA GLY A 277 25.62 -2.02 -4.74
C GLY A 277 25.91 -3.51 -4.53
N ALA A 278 25.19 -4.18 -3.62
CA ALA A 278 25.27 -5.62 -3.45
C ALA A 278 25.00 -6.41 -4.75
N ILE A 279 24.16 -5.87 -5.64
CA ILE A 279 23.80 -6.47 -6.92
C ILE A 279 24.62 -5.86 -8.05
N THR A 280 24.56 -4.53 -8.22
CA THR A 280 25.12 -3.85 -9.40
C THR A 280 26.64 -3.91 -9.48
N ASN A 281 27.35 -4.09 -8.36
CA ASN A 281 28.80 -4.23 -8.36
C ASN A 281 29.28 -5.66 -8.69
N ASN A 282 28.40 -6.66 -8.60
CA ASN A 282 28.78 -8.09 -8.66
C ASN A 282 28.14 -8.84 -9.84
N TYR A 283 27.02 -8.35 -10.37
CA TYR A 283 26.27 -9.01 -11.42
C TYR A 283 25.98 -8.03 -12.55
N THR A 284 26.03 -8.53 -13.79
CA THR A 284 25.50 -7.78 -14.93
C THR A 284 23.99 -7.62 -14.76
N PHE A 285 23.43 -6.54 -15.31
CA PHE A 285 21.99 -6.29 -15.26
C PHE A 285 21.16 -7.49 -15.76
N GLU A 286 21.57 -8.07 -16.89
CA GLU A 286 20.91 -9.25 -17.46
C GLU A 286 20.97 -10.46 -16.53
N LYS A 287 22.13 -10.73 -15.92
CA LYS A 287 22.29 -11.87 -15.03
C LYS A 287 21.52 -11.68 -13.72
N ALA A 288 21.46 -10.45 -13.19
CA ALA A 288 20.69 -10.13 -11.99
C ALA A 288 19.19 -10.34 -12.22
N VAL A 289 18.65 -9.90 -13.36
CA VAL A 289 17.24 -10.14 -13.75
C VAL A 289 16.96 -11.64 -13.86
N GLU A 290 17.80 -12.37 -14.58
CA GLU A 290 17.67 -13.82 -14.76
C GLU A 290 17.63 -14.56 -13.41
N LEU A 291 18.62 -14.30 -12.56
CA LEU A 291 18.74 -14.96 -11.26
C LEU A 291 17.58 -14.58 -10.32
N ALA A 292 17.18 -13.31 -10.27
CA ALA A 292 16.07 -12.88 -9.42
C ALA A 292 14.74 -13.56 -9.81
N VAL A 293 14.45 -13.69 -11.11
CA VAL A 293 13.24 -14.39 -11.58
C VAL A 293 13.30 -15.87 -11.24
N ASN A 294 14.43 -16.52 -11.54
CA ASN A 294 14.61 -17.95 -11.29
C ASN A 294 14.68 -18.30 -9.81
N ALA A 295 15.10 -17.36 -8.94
CA ALA A 295 15.10 -17.55 -7.50
C ALA A 295 13.69 -17.67 -6.91
N GLY A 296 12.63 -17.26 -7.62
CA GLY A 296 11.26 -17.32 -7.08
C GLY A 296 10.68 -15.97 -6.63
N ASN A 297 11.35 -14.86 -6.94
CA ASN A 297 10.78 -13.52 -6.75
C ASN A 297 9.62 -13.29 -7.72
N ASP A 298 8.50 -12.78 -7.23
CA ASP A 298 7.34 -12.43 -8.05
C ASP A 298 7.44 -11.01 -8.58
N ILE A 299 8.06 -10.10 -7.81
CA ILE A 299 8.24 -8.70 -8.17
C ILE A 299 9.72 -8.30 -8.06
N LEU A 300 10.27 -7.69 -9.10
CA LEU A 300 11.58 -7.05 -9.08
C LEU A 300 11.39 -5.55 -8.84
N LEU A 301 11.98 -5.06 -7.76
CA LEU A 301 11.90 -3.67 -7.31
C LEU A 301 13.08 -2.86 -7.84
N TYR A 302 12.78 -1.76 -8.51
CA TYR A 302 13.77 -0.77 -8.95
C TYR A 302 13.34 0.63 -8.49
N THR A 303 14.24 1.41 -7.92
CA THR A 303 13.95 2.77 -7.46
C THR A 303 13.92 3.81 -8.60
N GLY A 304 14.13 3.38 -9.85
CA GLY A 304 14.01 4.19 -11.06
C GLY A 304 13.37 3.42 -12.21
N ASN A 305 13.00 4.13 -13.27
CA ASN A 305 12.31 3.61 -14.45
C ASN A 305 13.17 3.64 -15.72
N LYS A 306 14.46 3.97 -15.60
CA LYS A 306 15.41 4.04 -16.71
C LYS A 306 16.70 3.30 -16.39
N ILE A 307 17.31 2.74 -17.41
CA ILE A 307 18.67 2.20 -17.38
C ILE A 307 19.42 2.68 -18.62
N ASP A 308 20.59 3.30 -18.42
CA ASP A 308 21.39 3.93 -19.48
C ASP A 308 20.58 4.86 -20.40
N GLY A 309 19.64 5.62 -19.82
CA GLY A 309 18.75 6.54 -20.54
C GLY A 309 17.60 5.90 -21.32
N ARG A 310 17.47 4.56 -21.31
CA ARG A 310 16.39 3.80 -21.97
C ARG A 310 15.33 3.36 -20.96
N SER A 311 14.14 2.96 -21.44
CA SER A 311 13.11 2.35 -20.58
C SER A 311 13.67 1.10 -19.90
N LEU A 312 13.61 1.10 -18.57
CA LEU A 312 13.98 -0.06 -17.77
C LEU A 312 13.05 -1.24 -18.04
N VAL A 313 11.74 -0.97 -18.13
CA VAL A 313 10.71 -1.98 -18.34
C VAL A 313 10.92 -2.71 -19.67
N ASP A 314 11.14 -1.99 -20.78
CA ASP A 314 11.41 -2.60 -22.08
C ASP A 314 12.67 -3.48 -22.05
N SER A 315 13.70 -3.01 -21.35
CA SER A 315 14.96 -3.72 -21.23
C SER A 315 14.77 -5.05 -20.49
N ILE A 316 14.03 -5.04 -19.37
CA ILE A 316 13.74 -6.25 -18.59
C ILE A 316 12.84 -7.21 -19.37
N VAL A 317 11.77 -6.71 -20.00
CA VAL A 317 10.89 -7.54 -20.84
C VAL A 317 11.69 -8.25 -21.93
N SER A 318 12.57 -7.53 -22.63
CA SER A 318 13.42 -8.08 -23.68
C SER A 318 14.37 -9.17 -23.14
N ILE A 319 14.98 -8.92 -21.98
CA ILE A 319 15.86 -9.89 -21.31
C ILE A 319 15.07 -11.16 -20.96
N VAL A 320 13.93 -11.04 -20.28
CA VAL A 320 13.16 -12.20 -19.82
C VAL A 320 12.62 -12.99 -21.01
N GLN A 321 12.11 -12.33 -22.06
CA GLN A 321 11.67 -13.01 -23.28
C GLN A 321 12.82 -13.77 -23.97
N ASN A 322 14.01 -13.18 -24.03
CA ASN A 322 15.18 -13.86 -24.57
C ASN A 322 15.60 -15.07 -23.70
N LYS A 323 15.58 -14.94 -22.37
CA LYS A 323 15.89 -16.05 -21.47
C LYS A 323 14.86 -17.18 -21.56
N ILE A 324 13.60 -16.86 -21.82
CA ILE A 324 12.55 -17.85 -22.10
C ILE A 324 12.81 -18.57 -23.42
N SER A 325 13.15 -17.84 -24.50
CA SER A 325 13.42 -18.47 -25.80
C SER A 325 14.66 -19.37 -25.77
N LEU A 326 15.60 -19.10 -24.86
CA LEU A 326 16.78 -19.94 -24.59
C LEU A 326 16.52 -21.08 -23.58
N GLY A 327 15.32 -21.16 -22.99
CA GLY A 327 14.98 -22.17 -21.97
C GLY A 327 15.65 -21.95 -20.60
N ILE A 328 16.21 -20.77 -20.35
CA ILE A 328 16.88 -20.42 -19.09
C ILE A 328 15.86 -20.00 -18.01
N ILE A 329 14.78 -19.35 -18.42
CA ILE A 329 13.61 -19.06 -17.58
C ILE A 329 12.43 -19.84 -18.16
N SER A 330 11.69 -20.56 -17.33
CA SER A 330 10.46 -21.21 -17.80
C SER A 330 9.31 -20.21 -17.90
N GLU A 331 8.48 -20.32 -18.94
CA GLU A 331 7.26 -19.49 -19.05
C GLU A 331 6.32 -19.71 -17.85
N SER A 332 6.24 -20.95 -17.35
CA SER A 332 5.49 -21.29 -16.13
C SER A 332 5.95 -20.53 -14.89
N ARG A 333 7.24 -20.15 -14.79
CA ARG A 333 7.74 -19.32 -13.69
C ARG A 333 7.09 -17.94 -13.72
N ILE A 334 6.97 -17.34 -14.90
CA ILE A 334 6.31 -16.04 -15.12
C ILE A 334 4.81 -16.16 -14.83
N ASP A 335 4.17 -17.21 -15.32
CA ASP A 335 2.75 -17.45 -15.07
C ASP A 335 2.43 -17.58 -13.59
N ALA A 336 3.25 -18.34 -12.83
CA ALA A 336 3.06 -18.49 -11.39
C ALA A 336 3.14 -17.15 -10.64
N SER A 337 4.14 -16.31 -10.96
CA SER A 337 4.24 -14.95 -10.38
C SER A 337 3.03 -14.10 -10.73
N TYR A 338 2.69 -14.08 -12.02
CA TYR A 338 1.58 -13.30 -12.53
C TYR A 338 0.26 -13.67 -11.84
N GLN A 339 -0.03 -14.97 -11.66
CA GLN A 339 -1.24 -15.41 -10.97
C GLN A 339 -1.28 -14.93 -9.52
N ARG A 340 -0.17 -15.03 -8.76
CA ARG A 340 -0.13 -14.49 -7.38
C ARG A 340 -0.37 -12.99 -7.36
N ILE A 341 0.23 -12.24 -8.29
CA ILE A 341 0.11 -10.78 -8.39
C ILE A 341 -1.35 -10.39 -8.65
N ILE A 342 -1.97 -11.00 -9.66
CA ILE A 342 -3.36 -10.70 -10.01
C ILE A 342 -4.32 -11.13 -8.90
N GLN A 343 -4.12 -12.31 -8.30
CA GLN A 343 -4.93 -12.77 -7.17
C GLN A 343 -4.86 -11.78 -6.01
N LYS A 344 -3.67 -11.33 -5.63
CA LYS A 344 -3.50 -10.36 -4.54
C LYS A 344 -4.17 -9.01 -4.88
N LYS A 345 -4.03 -8.53 -6.12
CA LYS A 345 -4.70 -7.30 -6.59
C LYS A 345 -6.22 -7.41 -6.58
N GLN A 346 -6.77 -8.56 -6.97
CA GLN A 346 -8.22 -8.80 -6.93
C GLN A 346 -8.76 -8.78 -5.50
N THR A 347 -8.09 -9.46 -4.56
CA THR A 347 -8.47 -9.43 -3.13
C THR A 347 -8.49 -7.99 -2.61
N PHE A 348 -7.46 -7.20 -2.92
CA PHE A 348 -7.38 -5.80 -2.50
C PHE A 348 -8.44 -4.89 -3.16
N THR A 349 -8.70 -5.05 -4.46
CA THR A 349 -9.65 -4.21 -5.21
C THR A 349 -11.09 -4.44 -4.78
N ASN A 350 -11.47 -5.69 -4.48
CA ASN A 350 -12.81 -6.02 -3.97
C ASN A 350 -13.09 -5.36 -2.62
N ILE A 351 -12.06 -5.24 -1.77
CA ILE A 351 -12.17 -4.54 -0.48
C ILE A 351 -12.27 -3.02 -0.69
N TYR A 352 -11.49 -2.46 -1.62
CA TYR A 352 -11.57 -1.04 -1.97
C TYR A 352 -12.94 -0.65 -2.54
N LEU A 353 -13.48 -1.43 -3.47
CA LEU A 353 -14.82 -1.19 -4.03
C LEU A 353 -15.92 -1.37 -2.97
N ALA A 354 -15.82 -2.37 -2.09
CA ALA A 354 -16.72 -2.51 -0.94
C ALA A 354 -16.64 -1.29 0.00
N SER A 355 -15.46 -0.68 0.17
CA SER A 355 -15.29 0.55 0.96
C SER A 355 -15.81 1.82 0.25
N GLN A 356 -15.68 1.90 -1.08
CA GLN A 356 -16.21 3.01 -1.89
C GLN A 356 -17.74 3.01 -2.02
N THR A 357 -18.42 1.87 -1.85
CA THR A 357 -19.90 1.86 -1.79
C THR A 357 -20.48 2.71 -0.64
N LYS A 358 -19.65 3.21 0.28
CA LYS A 358 -20.06 4.15 1.34
C LYS A 358 -20.03 5.62 0.94
N VAL A 359 -19.29 6.01 -0.11
CA VAL A 359 -19.26 7.38 -0.62
C VAL A 359 -20.32 7.52 -1.72
N PRO A 360 -21.36 8.36 -1.53
CA PRO A 360 -22.41 8.51 -2.52
C PRO A 360 -21.89 9.24 -3.77
N LEU A 361 -22.35 8.81 -4.95
CA LEU A 361 -21.99 9.45 -6.23
C LEU A 361 -22.65 10.81 -6.45
N ASP A 362 -23.77 11.06 -5.77
CA ASP A 362 -24.59 12.25 -5.91
C ASP A 362 -24.84 12.92 -4.55
N TYR A 363 -25.05 14.23 -4.58
CA TYR A 363 -25.59 14.94 -3.43
C TYR A 363 -27.03 14.50 -3.13
N GLY A 364 -27.41 14.50 -1.86
CA GLY A 364 -28.76 14.10 -1.47
C GLY A 364 -29.14 14.67 -0.11
N LEU A 365 -30.38 15.12 -0.01
CA LEU A 365 -30.99 15.60 1.22
C LEU A 365 -32.35 14.93 1.37
N ILE A 366 -32.47 14.06 2.37
CA ILE A 366 -33.65 13.23 2.57
C ILE A 366 -33.99 13.25 4.06
N ASN A 367 -35.27 13.24 4.41
CA ASN A 367 -35.71 12.99 5.78
C ASN A 367 -36.43 11.64 5.88
N TYR A 368 -36.15 10.88 6.94
CA TYR A 368 -36.86 9.63 7.21
C TYR A 368 -36.94 9.33 8.72
N PRO A 369 -38.11 8.90 9.24
CA PRO A 369 -39.42 8.97 8.59
C PRO A 369 -39.88 10.42 8.39
N ASN A 370 -40.83 10.65 7.49
CA ASN A 370 -41.47 11.97 7.42
C ASN A 370 -42.16 12.24 8.77
N PRO A 371 -41.89 13.37 9.45
CA PRO A 371 -42.22 13.50 10.86
C PRO A 371 -43.74 13.56 11.12
N PHE A 372 -44.30 12.40 11.48
CA PHE A 372 -45.61 12.24 12.14
C PHE A 372 -45.51 12.38 13.68
N ASN A 373 -44.30 12.67 14.14
CA ASN A 373 -43.96 13.07 15.50
C ASN A 373 -42.88 14.17 15.39
N ALA A 374 -42.48 14.76 16.51
CA ALA A 374 -41.54 15.87 16.47
C ALA A 374 -40.11 15.50 16.04
N SER A 375 -39.75 14.23 15.85
CA SER A 375 -38.38 13.82 15.56
C SER A 375 -38.23 13.14 14.20
N THR A 376 -37.24 13.53 13.41
CA THR A 376 -36.90 12.84 12.16
C THR A 376 -35.40 12.77 11.96
N LYS A 377 -34.93 11.80 11.17
CA LYS A 377 -33.53 11.74 10.76
C LYS A 377 -33.37 12.47 9.43
N ILE A 378 -32.42 13.39 9.37
CA ILE A 378 -31.98 14.04 8.13
C ILE A 378 -30.75 13.31 7.64
N VAL A 379 -30.86 12.70 6.46
CA VAL A 379 -29.77 12.01 5.78
C VAL A 379 -29.21 12.92 4.70
N VAL A 380 -27.93 13.23 4.82
CA VAL A 380 -27.15 13.98 3.83
C VAL A 380 -26.22 13.02 3.11
N LYS A 381 -26.25 13.07 1.77
CA LYS A 381 -25.29 12.42 0.90
C LYS A 381 -24.38 13.50 0.33
N ASN A 382 -23.07 13.36 0.51
CA ASN A 382 -22.09 14.28 -0.08
C ASN A 382 -20.95 13.50 -0.76
N PRO A 383 -20.73 13.67 -2.08
CA PRO A 383 -19.62 13.06 -2.79
C PRO A 383 -18.26 13.72 -2.50
N VAL A 384 -18.23 14.91 -1.87
CA VAL A 384 -17.01 15.69 -1.64
C VAL A 384 -16.86 16.08 -0.16
N ASN A 385 -15.62 16.32 0.25
CA ASN A 385 -15.30 16.91 1.55
C ASN A 385 -15.53 18.42 1.47
N GLY A 386 -16.11 19.04 2.51
CA GLY A 386 -16.36 20.48 2.49
C GLY A 386 -17.10 20.96 3.73
N ASN A 387 -17.35 22.28 3.80
CA ASN A 387 -18.15 22.84 4.90
C ASN A 387 -19.63 22.60 4.65
N LEU A 388 -20.22 21.66 5.38
CA LEU A 388 -21.62 21.28 5.25
C LEU A 388 -22.48 22.15 6.18
N ILE A 389 -23.43 22.85 5.58
CA ILE A 389 -24.46 23.63 6.28
C ILE A 389 -25.82 23.03 5.97
N VAL A 390 -26.58 22.64 7.00
CA VAL A 390 -27.99 22.23 6.84
C VAL A 390 -28.86 23.03 7.79
N ARG A 391 -29.87 23.70 7.24
CA ARG A 391 -30.80 24.57 7.96
C ARG A 391 -32.25 24.30 7.58
N VAL A 392 -33.15 24.67 8.46
CA VAL A 392 -34.60 24.51 8.31
C VAL A 392 -35.25 25.88 8.18
N TYR A 393 -36.11 26.04 7.18
CA TYR A 393 -36.83 27.28 6.89
C TYR A 393 -38.34 27.06 6.92
N ASN A 394 -39.10 28.05 7.36
CA ASN A 394 -40.56 28.06 7.21
C ASN A 394 -40.97 28.51 5.78
N VAL A 395 -42.28 28.48 5.48
CA VAL A 395 -42.80 28.80 4.13
C VAL A 395 -42.58 30.26 3.69
N ILE A 396 -42.28 31.18 4.62
CA ILE A 396 -41.95 32.57 4.30
C ILE A 396 -40.42 32.81 4.21
N GLY A 397 -39.61 31.75 4.31
CA GLY A 397 -38.16 31.80 4.16
C GLY A 397 -37.39 32.23 5.41
N GLN A 398 -38.04 32.30 6.58
CA GLN A 398 -37.32 32.51 7.85
C GLN A 398 -36.67 31.21 8.30
N GLU A 399 -35.41 31.30 8.72
CA GLU A 399 -34.69 30.20 9.36
C GLU A 399 -35.31 29.92 10.73
N VAL A 400 -35.61 28.65 11.00
CA VAL A 400 -36.23 28.20 12.26
C VAL A 400 -35.36 27.19 13.02
N ALA A 401 -34.33 26.63 12.39
CA ALA A 401 -33.33 25.78 13.04
C ALA A 401 -32.08 25.61 12.18
N GLU A 402 -30.92 25.47 12.83
CA GLU A 402 -29.67 24.99 12.23
C GLU A 402 -29.41 23.56 12.69
N ILE A 403 -29.20 22.64 11.75
CA ILE A 403 -28.94 21.23 12.03
C ILE A 403 -27.43 20.98 12.13
N VAL A 404 -26.67 21.55 11.20
CA VAL A 404 -25.21 21.44 11.17
C VAL A 404 -24.61 22.61 10.42
N ASN A 405 -23.41 23.03 10.84
CA ASN A 405 -22.55 24.00 10.17
C ASN A 405 -21.09 23.67 10.55
N SER A 406 -20.50 22.70 9.86
CA SER A 406 -19.13 22.26 10.14
C SER A 406 -18.52 21.52 8.94
N TYR A 407 -17.22 21.27 9.01
CA TYR A 407 -16.51 20.52 7.99
C TYR A 407 -16.81 19.02 8.08
N TYR A 408 -17.22 18.41 6.97
CA TYR A 408 -17.52 16.99 6.88
C TYR A 408 -16.77 16.34 5.71
N GLN A 409 -16.37 15.08 5.92
CA GLN A 409 -15.82 14.23 4.85
C GLN A 409 -16.94 13.76 3.91
N SER A 410 -16.59 13.37 2.70
CA SER A 410 -17.48 12.71 1.74
C SER A 410 -18.07 11.43 2.33
N GLY A 411 -19.36 11.19 2.13
CA GLY A 411 -20.06 10.06 2.73
C GLY A 411 -21.57 10.26 2.87
N ASN A 412 -22.15 9.40 3.71
CA ASN A 412 -23.54 9.53 4.14
C ASN A 412 -23.55 9.94 5.62
N HIS A 413 -24.12 11.10 5.92
CA HIS A 413 -24.24 11.63 7.29
C HIS A 413 -25.70 11.62 7.73
N THR A 414 -25.94 11.29 9.00
CA THR A 414 -27.30 11.26 9.56
C THR A 414 -27.36 12.16 10.78
N PHE A 415 -28.28 13.13 10.75
CA PHE A 415 -28.53 14.07 11.83
C PHE A 415 -29.92 13.82 12.42
N LEU A 416 -30.08 14.00 13.72
CA LEU A 416 -31.39 13.97 14.35
C LEU A 416 -31.94 15.40 14.40
N PHE A 417 -33.13 15.60 13.87
CA PHE A 417 -33.83 16.88 13.94
C PHE A 417 -35.05 16.74 14.86
N ASN A 418 -35.14 17.59 15.88
CA ASN A 418 -36.29 17.67 16.79
C ASN A 418 -37.03 19.00 16.59
N ALA A 419 -38.27 18.89 16.14
CA ALA A 419 -39.18 19.96 15.82
C ALA A 419 -40.21 20.22 16.93
N ASN A 420 -39.98 19.79 18.18
CA ASN A 420 -40.93 19.91 19.30
C ASN A 420 -41.47 21.34 19.51
N GLU A 421 -40.67 22.35 19.17
CA GLU A 421 -41.03 23.77 19.34
C GLU A 421 -41.62 24.41 18.07
N LEU A 422 -41.72 23.65 16.96
CA LEU A 422 -42.26 24.13 15.69
C LEU A 422 -43.75 23.78 15.52
N ALA A 423 -44.53 24.63 14.86
CA ALA A 423 -45.93 24.34 14.56
C ALA A 423 -46.07 23.25 13.48
N SER A 424 -47.19 22.52 13.45
CA SER A 424 -47.51 21.63 12.32
C SER A 424 -47.59 22.44 11.02
N GLY A 425 -46.95 21.97 9.95
CA GLY A 425 -46.86 22.74 8.72
C GLY A 425 -45.79 22.24 7.75
N ILE A 426 -45.56 23.03 6.70
CA ILE A 426 -44.53 22.77 5.70
C ILE A 426 -43.26 23.52 6.08
N TYR A 427 -42.13 22.82 6.01
CA TYR A 427 -40.80 23.40 6.17
C TYR A 427 -39.91 22.98 5.00
N VAL A 428 -38.83 23.72 4.80
CA VAL A 428 -37.84 23.46 3.77
C VAL A 428 -36.49 23.25 4.44
N LEU A 429 -35.92 22.06 4.28
CA LEU A 429 -34.53 21.80 4.57
C LEU A 429 -33.69 22.36 3.43
N ARG A 430 -32.60 23.05 3.75
CA ARG A 430 -31.62 23.49 2.76
C ARG A 430 -30.25 22.99 3.17
N MET A 431 -29.57 22.31 2.26
CA MET A 431 -28.14 21.98 2.39
C MET A 431 -27.31 22.89 1.49
N ASN A 432 -26.18 23.34 2.01
CA ASN A 432 -25.11 23.95 1.22
C ASN A 432 -23.80 23.23 1.53
N ILE A 433 -22.99 22.98 0.51
CA ILE A 433 -21.62 22.51 0.64
C ILE A 433 -20.81 23.15 -0.48
N ASP A 434 -19.89 24.04 -0.09
CA ASP A 434 -19.17 24.94 -0.99
C ASP A 434 -20.12 25.65 -1.99
N GLU A 435 -20.02 25.36 -3.29
CA GLU A 435 -20.87 25.97 -4.33
C GLU A 435 -22.20 25.22 -4.59
N TYR A 436 -22.37 24.01 -4.03
CA TYR A 436 -23.58 23.22 -4.23
C TYR A 436 -24.65 23.59 -3.19
N SER A 437 -25.90 23.74 -3.66
CA SER A 437 -27.06 23.87 -2.78
C SER A 437 -28.21 22.97 -3.22
N ALA A 438 -28.92 22.39 -2.25
CA ALA A 438 -30.14 21.63 -2.49
C ALA A 438 -31.17 21.91 -1.41
N SER A 439 -32.45 21.75 -1.77
CA SER A 439 -33.57 21.94 -0.87
C SER A 439 -34.48 20.72 -0.87
N HIS A 440 -35.03 20.38 0.30
CA HIS A 440 -35.96 19.29 0.47
C HIS A 440 -37.16 19.75 1.31
N LYS A 441 -38.37 19.55 0.79
CA LYS A 441 -39.60 19.91 1.49
C LYS A 441 -39.93 18.83 2.52
N ILE A 442 -40.19 19.23 3.75
CA ILE A 442 -40.70 18.35 4.81
C ILE A 442 -42.09 18.81 5.25
N MET A 443 -42.93 17.85 5.63
CA MET A 443 -44.23 18.11 6.23
C MET A 443 -44.19 17.61 7.67
N LEU A 444 -44.36 18.53 8.60
CA LEU A 444 -44.44 18.23 10.03
C LEU A 444 -45.91 18.11 10.41
N LEU A 445 -46.31 16.92 10.84
CA LEU A 445 -47.64 16.63 11.37
C LEU A 445 -47.47 16.20 12.83
N LYS A 446 -47.86 17.08 13.75
CA LYS A 446 -47.97 16.76 15.19
C LYS A 446 -49.40 16.49 15.59
#